data_AF-A0A538QGQ2-F1
#
_entry.id   AF-A0A538QGQ2-F1
#
_cell.length_a   1.000
_cell.length_b   1.000
_cell.length_c   1.000
_cell.angle_alpha   90.00
_cell.angle_beta   90.00
_cell.angle_gamma   90.00
#
_symmetry.space_group_name_H-M   'P 1'
#
loop_
_entity.id
_entity.type
_entity.pdbx_description
1 polymer ?
#
loop_
_entity_poly.entity_id
_entity_poly.type
_entity_poly.pdbx_seq_one_letter_code
_entity_poly.pdbx_strand_id
1 'polypeptide(L)'
;MEAQWSDPEFLGAVFAQTEIIRKPLIGVISGYHVLPYILVAPEHERPSHAVEVRGRIKVSPRLVIAAGGDGPTYGDLFGERELMDRRLVARMFSFRYASKVMLESEDLAIRRQEHDSARHLERVLDELSRREVIDTGVIVSPDARFYPVSLDRFIREMLDQEFRE
;
A
#
# COMPACT_ATOMS: atom_id res chain seq x y z
N MET A 1 -26.82 -6.43 -5.41
CA MET A 1 -26.56 -6.13 -6.83
C MET A 1 -25.09 -5.81 -6.96
N GLU A 2 -24.24 -6.84 -7.13
CA GLU A 2 -22.84 -6.63 -7.49
C GLU A 2 -22.81 -6.31 -8.99
N ALA A 3 -22.52 -5.06 -9.34
CA ALA A 3 -22.26 -4.70 -10.73
C ALA A 3 -21.04 -5.51 -11.18
N GLN A 4 -21.18 -6.21 -12.29
CA GLN A 4 -20.18 -7.09 -12.90
C GLN A 4 -19.07 -6.23 -13.52
N TRP A 5 -18.27 -5.57 -12.68
CA TRP A 5 -17.09 -4.82 -13.13
C TRP A 5 -16.01 -5.82 -13.54
N SER A 6 -15.34 -5.54 -14.66
CA SER A 6 -14.15 -6.31 -15.00
C SER A 6 -13.05 -6.05 -13.96
N ASP A 7 -12.20 -7.05 -13.69
CA ASP A 7 -11.12 -6.91 -12.72
C ASP A 7 -10.22 -5.67 -12.95
N PRO A 8 -9.85 -5.27 -14.19
CA PRO A 8 -9.10 -4.04 -14.42
C PRO A 8 -9.83 -2.76 -14.00
N GLU A 9 -11.13 -2.65 -14.29
CA GLU A 9 -11.94 -1.48 -13.93
C GLU A 9 -12.11 -1.39 -12.42
N PHE A 10 -12.35 -2.52 -11.76
CA PHE A 10 -12.46 -2.57 -10.31
C PHE A 10 -11.16 -2.19 -9.61
N LEU A 11 -10.01 -2.76 -10.03
CA LEU A 11 -8.72 -2.38 -9.44
C LEU A 11 -8.38 -0.92 -9.73
N GLY A 12 -8.73 -0.41 -10.92
CA GLY A 12 -8.62 1.01 -11.24
C GLY A 12 -9.45 1.89 -10.30
N ALA A 13 -10.65 1.44 -9.94
CA ALA A 13 -11.50 2.14 -8.97
C ALA A 13 -10.94 2.08 -7.55
N VAL A 14 -10.42 0.93 -7.08
CA VAL A 14 -9.73 0.81 -5.79
C VAL A 14 -8.52 1.75 -5.75
N PHE A 15 -7.72 1.75 -6.81
CA PHE A 15 -6.60 2.66 -6.95
C PHE A 15 -7.08 4.11 -6.84
N ALA A 16 -8.10 4.52 -7.60
CA ALA A 16 -8.64 5.88 -7.61
C ALA A 16 -9.30 6.31 -6.29
N GLN A 17 -9.90 5.39 -5.54
CA GLN A 17 -10.56 5.65 -4.26
C GLN A 17 -9.62 5.56 -3.04
N THR A 18 -8.42 5.01 -3.21
CA THR A 18 -7.43 4.97 -2.12
C THR A 18 -7.00 6.39 -1.75
N GLU A 19 -7.03 6.77 -0.48
CA GLU A 19 -6.65 8.11 -0.04
C GLU A 19 -5.34 8.08 0.74
N ILE A 20 -4.42 9.00 0.44
CA ILE A 20 -3.17 9.16 1.19
C ILE A 20 -3.40 10.32 2.15
N ILE A 21 -3.80 9.97 3.38
CA ILE A 21 -4.16 10.93 4.42
C ILE A 21 -2.93 11.66 4.92
N ARG A 22 -1.81 10.93 5.01
CA ARG A 22 -0.55 11.48 5.48
C ARG A 22 0.61 10.92 4.69
N LYS A 23 1.46 11.82 4.21
CA LYS A 23 2.75 11.46 3.61
C LYS A 23 3.81 11.41 4.70
N PRO A 24 4.68 10.39 4.70
CA PRO A 24 5.84 10.40 5.56
C PRO A 24 6.73 11.60 5.22
N LEU A 25 7.22 12.32 6.23
CA LEU A 25 8.25 13.33 6.05
C LEU A 25 9.58 12.60 5.89
N ILE A 26 9.93 12.31 4.64
CA ILE A 26 11.21 11.73 4.24
C ILE A 26 12.15 12.88 3.88
N GLY A 27 13.35 12.91 4.46
CA GLY A 27 14.39 13.83 4.00
C GLY A 27 14.83 13.44 2.59
N VAL A 28 15.10 14.43 1.72
CA VAL A 28 15.62 14.23 0.36
C VAL A 28 16.85 13.33 0.42
N ILE A 29 16.77 12.09 -0.09
CA ILE A 29 17.95 11.23 -0.18
C ILE A 29 17.83 10.38 -1.45
N SER A 30 18.71 10.66 -2.40
CA SER A 30 18.91 9.99 -3.69
C SER A 30 19.31 8.49 -3.63
N GLY A 31 18.69 7.69 -2.74
CA GLY A 31 19.13 6.35 -2.37
C GLY A 31 18.01 5.40 -1.90
N TYR A 32 18.38 4.45 -1.03
CA TYR A 32 17.47 3.43 -0.48
C TYR A 32 16.48 4.06 0.51
N HIS A 33 15.17 3.87 0.28
CA HIS A 33 14.13 4.37 1.17
C HIS A 33 13.44 3.22 1.87
N VAL A 34 13.17 3.41 3.16
CA VAL A 34 12.19 2.61 3.89
C VAL A 34 10.98 3.50 4.09
N LEU A 35 9.82 3.06 3.62
CA LEU A 35 8.54 3.75 3.74
C LEU A 35 7.66 2.97 4.72
N PRO A 36 7.69 3.31 6.03
CA PRO A 36 6.70 2.81 6.97
C PRO A 36 5.31 3.28 6.56
N TYR A 37 4.34 2.39 6.64
CA TYR A 37 2.95 2.72 6.35
C TYR A 37 2.00 2.11 7.36
N ILE A 38 0.86 2.77 7.54
CA ILE A 38 -0.34 2.25 8.18
C ILE A 38 -1.48 2.44 7.20
N LEU A 39 -2.07 1.34 6.75
CA LEU A 39 -3.26 1.33 5.94
C LEU A 39 -4.46 0.96 6.81
N VAL A 40 -5.54 1.72 6.68
CA VAL A 40 -6.81 1.48 7.34
C VAL A 40 -7.88 1.27 6.27
N ALA A 41 -8.67 0.22 6.43
CA ALA A 41 -9.76 -0.11 5.53
C ALA A 41 -10.94 -0.70 6.30
N PRO A 42 -12.18 -0.63 5.79
CA PRO A 42 -13.27 -1.43 6.33
C PRO A 42 -12.98 -2.93 6.12
N GLU A 43 -13.41 -3.77 7.07
CA GLU A 43 -13.41 -5.22 6.88
C GLU A 43 -14.47 -5.62 5.84
N HIS A 44 -14.09 -6.45 4.86
CA HIS A 44 -14.96 -6.78 3.74
C HIS A 44 -16.29 -7.43 4.18
N GLU A 45 -16.22 -8.38 5.11
CA GLU A 45 -17.42 -9.09 5.60
C GLU A 45 -18.17 -8.32 6.69
N ARG A 46 -17.51 -7.34 7.34
CA ARG A 46 -18.06 -6.55 8.44
C ARG A 46 -17.67 -5.08 8.30
N PRO A 47 -18.37 -4.28 7.48
CA PRO A 47 -17.98 -2.89 7.22
C PRO A 47 -17.98 -1.97 8.45
N SER A 48 -18.62 -2.38 9.55
CA SER A 48 -18.56 -1.70 10.85
C SER A 48 -17.26 -1.95 11.64
N HIS A 49 -16.39 -2.82 11.13
CA HIS A 49 -15.09 -3.16 11.67
C HIS A 49 -14.00 -2.66 10.74
N ALA A 50 -12.82 -2.43 11.28
CA ALA A 50 -11.67 -1.97 10.51
C ALA A 50 -10.60 -3.05 10.44
N VAL A 51 -9.87 -3.04 9.34
CA VAL A 51 -8.60 -3.75 9.18
C VAL A 51 -7.50 -2.71 9.11
N GLU A 52 -6.50 -2.90 9.96
CA GLU A 52 -5.25 -2.17 9.95
C GLU A 52 -4.16 -3.06 9.36
N VAL A 53 -3.49 -2.57 8.33
CA VAL A 53 -2.31 -3.21 7.75
C VAL A 53 -1.12 -2.29 7.99
N ARG A 54 -0.16 -2.74 8.79
CA ARG A 54 1.11 -2.03 9.01
C ARG A 54 2.23 -2.75 8.29
N GLY A 55 3.24 -2.01 7.85
CA GLY A 55 4.44 -2.60 7.29
C GLY A 55 5.45 -1.55 6.89
N ARG A 56 6.54 -2.00 6.27
CA ARG A 56 7.60 -1.18 5.72
C ARG A 56 7.83 -1.57 4.27
N ILE A 57 7.92 -0.59 3.38
CA ILE A 57 8.28 -0.82 1.98
C ILE A 57 9.69 -0.30 1.76
N LYS A 58 10.59 -1.20 1.41
CA LYS A 58 11.94 -0.87 0.98
C LYS A 58 11.91 -0.57 -0.51
N VAL A 59 12.41 0.60 -0.88
CA VAL A 59 12.51 1.07 -2.27
C VAL A 59 13.97 1.36 -2.57
N SER A 60 14.53 0.76 -3.62
CA SER A 60 15.93 0.97 -3.99
C SER A 60 16.09 1.19 -5.50
N PRO A 61 17.00 2.07 -5.95
CA PRO A 61 17.34 2.18 -7.37
C PRO A 61 17.91 0.86 -7.92
N ARG A 62 17.42 0.41 -9.07
CA ARG A 62 18.01 -0.74 -9.77
C ARG A 62 19.29 -0.33 -10.47
N LEU A 63 20.45 -0.83 -10.02
CA LEU A 63 21.63 -0.99 -10.88
C LEU A 63 21.33 -2.17 -11.83
N VAL A 64 20.87 -1.86 -13.04
CA VAL A 64 20.38 -2.85 -14.02
C VAL A 64 21.47 -3.83 -14.43
N ILE A 65 21.27 -5.13 -14.21
CA ILE A 65 21.29 -6.17 -15.26
C ILE A 65 20.35 -7.32 -14.82
N ALA A 66 19.13 -7.38 -15.35
CA ALA A 66 18.32 -8.59 -15.32
C ALA A 66 17.73 -8.81 -16.72
N ALA A 67 18.30 -9.78 -17.45
CA ALA A 67 17.69 -10.32 -18.64
C ALA A 67 16.57 -11.28 -18.20
N GLY A 68 15.32 -10.86 -18.34
CA GLY A 68 14.15 -11.67 -18.02
C GLY A 68 12.92 -10.78 -17.85
N GLY A 69 11.93 -10.96 -18.72
CA GLY A 69 10.78 -10.06 -18.88
C GLY A 69 9.64 -10.21 -17.88
N ASP A 70 9.78 -11.05 -16.84
CA ASP A 70 8.74 -11.22 -15.82
C ASP A 70 9.06 -10.38 -14.57
N GLY A 71 8.20 -9.39 -14.30
CA GLY A 71 8.19 -8.65 -13.04
C GLY A 71 7.55 -9.47 -11.91
N PRO A 72 7.83 -9.15 -10.64
CA PRO A 72 7.25 -9.87 -9.51
C PRO A 72 5.72 -9.70 -9.47
N THR A 73 5.01 -10.70 -8.93
CA THR A 73 3.57 -10.57 -8.65
C THR A 73 3.33 -9.85 -7.32
N TYR A 74 2.09 -9.40 -7.07
CA TYR A 74 1.72 -8.89 -5.75
C TYR A 74 1.95 -9.91 -4.63
N GLY A 75 1.68 -11.20 -4.90
CA GLY A 75 1.94 -12.28 -3.95
C GLY A 75 3.42 -12.49 -3.63
N ASP A 76 4.31 -12.21 -4.58
CA ASP A 76 5.77 -12.28 -4.35
C ASP A 76 6.29 -11.08 -3.56
N LEU A 77 5.72 -9.89 -3.77
CA LEU A 77 6.17 -8.66 -3.14
C LEU A 77 5.74 -8.52 -1.68
N PHE A 78 4.50 -8.90 -1.37
CA PHE A 78 3.92 -8.67 -0.05
C PHE A 78 3.87 -9.92 0.83
N GLY A 79 4.06 -11.12 0.25
CA GLY A 79 4.19 -12.40 0.95
C GLY A 79 2.92 -12.92 1.65
N GLU A 80 2.02 -12.03 2.06
CA GLU A 80 0.77 -12.33 2.75
C GLU A 80 -0.36 -12.55 1.76
N ARG A 81 -1.11 -13.65 1.95
CA ARG A 81 -2.07 -14.16 0.97
C ARG A 81 -3.43 -14.48 1.57
N GLU A 82 -3.59 -14.45 2.89
CA GLU A 82 -4.83 -14.74 3.59
C GLU A 82 -5.80 -13.56 3.55
N LEU A 83 -5.31 -12.32 3.71
CA LEU A 83 -6.16 -11.13 3.53
C LEU A 83 -6.30 -10.77 2.05
N MET A 84 -5.24 -10.97 1.24
CA MET A 84 -5.21 -10.57 -0.16
C MET A 84 -6.27 -11.30 -1.00
N ASP A 85 -7.02 -10.54 -1.82
CA ASP A 85 -7.94 -11.15 -2.80
C ASP A 85 -7.16 -12.02 -3.80
N ARG A 86 -7.65 -13.23 -4.08
CA ARG A 86 -7.01 -14.20 -4.97
C ARG A 86 -6.70 -13.65 -6.37
N ARG A 87 -7.49 -12.67 -6.83
CA ARG A 87 -7.28 -11.99 -8.11
C ARG A 87 -5.99 -11.16 -8.18
N LEU A 88 -5.44 -10.77 -7.03
CA LEU A 88 -4.18 -10.04 -6.95
C LEU A 88 -2.97 -10.96 -6.83
N VAL A 89 -3.10 -12.10 -6.15
CA VAL A 89 -1.94 -12.95 -5.77
C VAL A 89 -1.04 -13.29 -6.96
N ALA A 90 -1.62 -13.75 -8.07
CA ALA A 90 -0.86 -14.11 -9.29
C ALA A 90 -0.71 -12.95 -10.29
N ARG A 91 -1.24 -11.75 -9.97
CA ARG A 91 -1.22 -10.62 -10.88
C ARG A 91 0.15 -9.96 -10.86
N MET A 92 0.73 -9.80 -12.04
CA MET A 92 2.00 -9.10 -12.21
C MET A 92 1.86 -7.66 -11.70
N PHE A 93 2.85 -7.25 -10.90
CA PHE A 93 2.93 -5.88 -10.39
C PHE A 93 3.37 -4.94 -11.52
N SER A 94 2.42 -4.28 -12.17
CA SER A 94 2.68 -3.41 -13.32
C SER A 94 2.85 -1.95 -12.90
N PHE A 95 4.07 -1.58 -12.50
CA PHE A 95 4.38 -0.23 -12.03
C PHE A 95 5.14 0.60 -13.07
N ARG A 96 4.77 1.88 -13.25
CA ARG A 96 5.44 2.81 -14.18
C ARG A 96 6.95 2.95 -13.90
N TYR A 97 7.36 2.80 -12.64
CA TYR A 97 8.76 2.86 -12.22
C TYR A 97 9.41 1.49 -11.98
N ALA A 98 8.72 0.36 -12.24
CA ALA A 98 9.26 -1.00 -12.01
C ALA A 98 10.59 -1.29 -12.74
N SER A 99 10.85 -0.58 -13.84
CA SER A 99 12.09 -0.66 -14.59
C SER A 99 13.27 0.03 -13.89
N LYS A 100 13.03 0.92 -12.93
CA LYS A 100 14.04 1.78 -12.30
C LYS A 100 14.25 1.52 -10.80
N VAL A 101 13.31 0.85 -10.13
CA VAL A 101 13.40 0.58 -8.68
C VAL A 101 13.10 -0.89 -8.32
N MET A 102 13.72 -1.39 -7.26
CA MET A 102 13.30 -2.62 -6.58
C MET A 102 12.42 -2.28 -5.37
N LEU A 103 11.46 -3.15 -5.10
CA LEU A 103 10.52 -3.05 -3.98
C LEU A 103 10.57 -4.33 -3.15
N GLU A 104 10.55 -4.18 -1.83
CA GLU A 104 10.47 -5.29 -0.88
C GLU A 104 9.55 -4.87 0.28
N SER A 105 8.57 -5.71 0.64
CA SER A 105 7.69 -5.49 1.79
C SER A 105 8.23 -6.22 3.01
N GLU A 106 8.29 -5.54 4.15
CA GLU A 106 8.72 -6.10 5.43
C GLU A 106 7.76 -5.76 6.56
N ASP A 107 7.86 -6.56 7.64
CA ASP A 107 7.12 -6.40 8.90
C ASP A 107 5.61 -6.22 8.72
N LEU A 108 5.06 -6.91 7.72
CA LEU A 108 3.64 -6.86 7.47
C LEU A 108 2.88 -7.43 8.68
N ALA A 109 2.04 -6.59 9.26
CA ALA A 109 1.18 -6.94 10.39
C ALA A 109 -0.25 -6.53 10.08
N ILE A 110 -1.15 -7.50 10.13
CA ILE A 110 -2.59 -7.32 9.89
C ILE A 110 -3.32 -7.44 11.21
N ARG A 111 -4.16 -6.45 11.52
CA ARG A 111 -4.96 -6.41 12.75
C ARG A 111 -6.40 -6.05 12.42
N ARG A 112 -7.33 -6.80 12.99
CA ARG A 112 -8.77 -6.50 12.92
C ARG A 112 -9.17 -5.69 14.15
N GLN A 113 -10.07 -4.74 13.97
CA GLN A 113 -10.52 -3.80 14.98
C GLN A 113 -12.04 -3.80 15.04
N GLU A 114 -12.60 -3.77 16.25
CA GLU A 114 -14.05 -3.84 16.49
C GLU A 114 -14.80 -2.51 16.26
N HIS A 115 -14.13 -1.52 15.69
CA HIS A 115 -14.67 -0.19 15.43
C HIS A 115 -14.58 0.12 13.94
N ASP A 116 -15.37 1.10 13.49
CA ASP A 116 -15.36 1.50 12.10
C ASP A 116 -14.01 2.11 11.68
N SER A 117 -13.74 2.06 10.38
CA SER A 117 -12.47 2.50 9.80
C SER A 117 -12.18 3.99 10.02
N ALA A 118 -13.20 4.85 10.07
CA ALA A 118 -13.01 6.28 10.29
C ALA A 118 -12.57 6.56 11.74
N ARG A 119 -13.24 5.95 12.71
CA ARG A 119 -12.85 6.03 14.13
C ARG A 119 -11.46 5.43 14.37
N HIS A 120 -11.14 4.32 13.70
CA HIS A 120 -9.80 3.71 13.82
C HIS A 120 -8.72 4.61 13.20
N LEU A 121 -9.01 5.26 12.07
CA LEU A 121 -8.12 6.24 11.45
C LEU A 121 -7.78 7.40 12.39
N GLU A 122 -8.79 8.00 13.05
CA GLU A 122 -8.57 9.08 14.04
C GLU A 122 -7.62 8.63 15.15
N ARG A 123 -7.80 7.41 15.67
CA ARG A 123 -6.92 6.84 16.71
C ARG A 123 -5.49 6.66 16.23
N VAL A 124 -5.30 6.20 14.99
CA VAL A 124 -3.98 6.05 14.37
C VAL A 124 -3.29 7.41 14.25
N LEU A 125 -4.00 8.43 13.75
CA LEU A 125 -3.45 9.78 13.62
C LEU A 125 -3.07 10.38 14.98
N ASP A 126 -3.94 10.22 15.98
CA ASP A 126 -3.67 10.66 17.35
C ASP A 126 -2.47 9.91 17.97
N GLU A 127 -2.31 8.61 17.70
CA GLU A 127 -1.16 7.83 18.16
C GLU A 127 0.14 8.38 17.56
N LEU A 128 0.16 8.57 16.23
CA LEU A 128 1.34 9.09 15.52
C LEU A 128 1.69 10.50 15.99
N SER A 129 0.70 11.36 16.21
CA SER A 129 0.91 12.72 16.72
C SER A 129 1.48 12.70 18.15
N ARG A 130 0.87 11.93 19.06
CA ARG A 130 1.32 11.82 20.45
C ARG A 130 2.73 11.27 20.61
N ARG A 131 3.15 10.40 19.69
CA ARG A 131 4.49 9.79 19.66
C ARG A 131 5.48 10.56 18.79
N GLU A 132 5.06 11.69 18.22
CA GLU A 132 5.87 12.54 17.34
C GLU A 132 6.45 11.78 16.14
N VAL A 133 5.74 10.75 15.65
CA VAL A 133 6.18 9.92 14.53
C VAL A 133 5.87 10.63 13.22
N ILE A 134 6.89 11.12 12.53
CA ILE A 134 6.75 11.93 11.31
C ILE A 134 7.01 11.20 10.00
N ASP A 135 7.65 10.04 10.06
CA ASP A 135 8.19 9.26 8.94
C ASP A 135 7.24 8.15 8.45
N THR A 136 6.02 8.08 8.99
CA THR A 136 5.05 7.03 8.68
C THR A 136 3.91 7.58 7.82
N GLY A 137 3.66 6.93 6.68
CA GLY A 137 2.53 7.21 5.81
C GLY A 137 1.22 6.62 6.35
N VAL A 138 0.11 7.33 6.16
CA VAL A 138 -1.23 6.86 6.54
C VAL A 138 -2.11 6.83 5.30
N ILE A 139 -2.70 5.66 5.04
CA ILE A 139 -3.43 5.33 3.82
C ILE A 139 -4.83 4.85 4.21
N VAL A 140 -5.84 5.32 3.51
CA VAL A 140 -7.20 4.77 3.59
C VAL A 140 -7.48 4.00 2.31
N SER A 141 -7.89 2.75 2.46
CA SER A 141 -8.27 1.89 1.34
C SER A 141 -9.76 1.56 1.40
N PRO A 142 -10.45 1.48 0.25
CA PRO A 142 -11.87 1.16 0.22
C PRO A 142 -12.18 -0.29 0.61
N ASP A 143 -11.23 -1.22 0.48
CA ASP A 143 -11.39 -2.63 0.85
C ASP A 143 -10.01 -3.23 1.20
N ALA A 144 -9.92 -3.78 2.43
CA ALA A 144 -8.68 -4.32 2.98
C ALA A 144 -8.03 -5.42 2.12
N ARG A 145 -8.82 -6.20 1.37
CA ARG A 145 -8.29 -7.30 0.54
C ARG A 145 -7.47 -6.81 -0.65
N PHE A 146 -7.61 -5.53 -0.99
CA PHE A 146 -6.87 -4.87 -2.07
C PHE A 146 -5.83 -3.90 -1.52
N TYR A 147 -5.40 -4.08 -0.26
CA TYR A 147 -4.29 -3.33 0.31
C TYR A 147 -3.08 -3.22 -0.62
N PRO A 148 -2.68 -4.24 -1.42
CA PRO A 148 -1.51 -4.10 -2.27
C PRO A 148 -1.69 -3.04 -3.37
N VAL A 149 -2.91 -2.86 -3.89
CA VAL A 149 -3.23 -1.82 -4.88
C VAL A 149 -3.24 -0.44 -4.24
N SER A 150 -3.68 -0.33 -3.00
CA SER A 150 -3.59 0.92 -2.25
C SER A 150 -2.14 1.29 -1.91
N LEU A 151 -1.31 0.30 -1.58
CA LEU A 151 0.13 0.49 -1.39
C LEU A 151 0.82 0.88 -2.70
N ASP A 152 0.41 0.30 -3.83
CA ASP A 152 0.88 0.67 -5.16
C ASP A 152 0.65 2.18 -5.42
N ARG A 153 -0.56 2.68 -5.15
CA ARG A 153 -0.84 4.12 -5.23
C ARG A 153 0.07 4.95 -4.32
N PHE A 154 0.24 4.52 -3.08
CA PHE A 154 1.09 5.23 -2.11
C PHE A 154 2.54 5.32 -2.58
N ILE A 155 3.14 4.21 -3.00
CA ILE A 155 4.51 4.18 -3.52
C ILE A 155 4.62 5.10 -4.74
N ARG A 156 3.63 5.07 -5.65
CA ARG A 156 3.62 5.93 -6.83
C ARG A 156 3.64 7.39 -6.46
N GLU A 157 2.82 7.79 -5.51
CA GLU A 157 2.74 9.18 -5.09
C GLU A 157 4.02 9.65 -4.42
N MET A 158 4.71 8.79 -3.66
CA MET A 158 6.01 9.11 -3.06
C MET A 158 7.07 9.29 -4.15
N LEU A 159 7.16 8.36 -5.10
CA LEU A 159 8.16 8.42 -6.17
C LEU A 159 7.87 9.55 -7.18
N ASP A 160 6.60 9.81 -7.48
CA ASP A 160 6.20 10.97 -8.30
C ASP A 160 6.56 12.30 -7.64
N GLN A 161 6.72 12.35 -6.32
CA GLN A 161 7.18 13.53 -5.60
C GLN A 161 8.70 13.66 -5.66
N GLU A 162 9.43 12.56 -5.46
CA GLU A 162 10.90 12.54 -5.48
C GLU A 162 11.51 12.76 -6.88
N PHE A 163 10.90 12.23 -7.96
CA PHE A 163 11.46 12.30 -9.32
C PHE A 163 10.88 13.43 -10.18
N ARG A 164 10.10 14.36 -9.61
CA ARG A 164 9.55 15.53 -10.34
C ARG A 164 10.46 16.76 -10.26
N GLU A 165 11.65 16.63 -9.67
CA GLU A 165 12.74 17.63 -9.71
C GLU A 165 13.67 17.42 -10.91
#